data_AF-A0A8T2PL33-F1
#
_entry.id   AF-A0A8T2PL33-F1
#
_cell.length_a   1.000
_cell.length_b   1.000
_cell.length_c   1.000
_cell.angle_alpha   90.00
_cell.angle_beta   90.00
_cell.angle_gamma   90.00
#
_symmetry.space_group_name_H-M   'P 1'
#
loop_
_entity.id
_entity.type
_entity.pdbx_description
1 polymer ?
#
loop_
_entity_poly.entity_id
_entity_poly.type
_entity_poly.pdbx_seq_one_letter_code
_entity_poly.pdbx_strand_id
1 'polypeptide(L)'
;MDRGWVPGLHCQEGAAASQGVQSSIPALSQNSQPKPETVSGTSVAALLFSLLRSVESTTADASFSDYDEEPEMYFTDPQQLLDLLTDLEEQNLSLIQNSRETEETLEELRQIMDQTRKKMEKETEQLLQQIKSMTINIKQEEERAAELEVKARLFSYGKYKEEDQDSMLDQLGQKVEEVYRSCVGDSEGNLSTLQMLTAIEGRLGELLESMETMPRDRVLMAERAKEKERRLRLREEKISQQKRHQEERLRKALERAQADITKTKGKKLMVRSHPPEHKVKETVDHDITDKEKEEHLYFFT
;
A
#
# COMPACT_ATOMS: atom_id res chain seq x y z
N MET A 1 -26.90 4.66 -38.97
CA MET A 1 -28.04 3.73 -38.86
C MET A 1 -27.54 2.59 -37.99
N ASP A 2 -27.90 2.37 -36.74
CA ASP A 2 -28.72 3.05 -35.74
C ASP A 2 -28.09 2.63 -34.40
N ARG A 3 -27.69 3.57 -33.54
CA ARG A 3 -28.48 4.07 -32.41
C ARG A 3 -29.16 2.95 -31.63
N GLY A 4 -28.62 2.67 -30.44
CA GLY A 4 -29.24 1.81 -29.43
C GLY A 4 -28.60 1.99 -28.06
N TRP A 5 -28.34 3.25 -27.67
CA TRP A 5 -27.99 3.62 -26.30
C TRP A 5 -29.30 3.73 -25.50
N VAL A 6 -29.46 2.93 -24.44
CA VAL A 6 -30.43 3.19 -23.37
C VAL A 6 -29.76 2.89 -22.01
N PRO A 7 -29.82 3.83 -21.06
CA PRO A 7 -29.10 3.76 -19.80
C PRO A 7 -29.95 3.05 -18.73
N GLY A 8 -29.31 2.14 -17.99
CA GLY A 8 -29.90 1.44 -16.85
C GLY A 8 -29.04 1.63 -15.62
N LEU A 9 -29.05 2.83 -15.06
CA LEU A 9 -28.67 3.09 -13.68
C LEU A 9 -29.54 2.23 -12.77
N HIS A 10 -28.96 1.17 -12.21
CA HIS A 10 -29.27 0.66 -10.88
C HIS A 10 -27.94 0.24 -10.27
N CYS A 11 -27.15 1.24 -9.87
CA CYS A 11 -26.29 1.04 -8.71
C CYS A 11 -27.26 0.78 -7.56
N GLN A 12 -27.36 -0.48 -7.14
CA GLN A 12 -27.81 -0.77 -5.80
C GLN A 12 -26.94 0.07 -4.88
N GLU A 13 -27.55 1.08 -4.24
CA GLU A 13 -27.06 1.58 -2.98
C GLU A 13 -26.95 0.36 -2.07
N GLY A 14 -25.73 -0.17 -1.96
CA GLY A 14 -25.33 -0.95 -0.82
C GLY A 14 -25.41 -0.02 0.38
N ALA A 15 -26.63 0.13 0.90
CA ALA A 15 -26.85 0.59 2.26
C ALA A 15 -26.11 -0.42 3.13
N ALA A 16 -24.84 -0.11 3.42
CA ALA A 16 -24.12 -0.73 4.51
C ALA A 16 -24.94 -0.43 5.75
N ALA A 17 -25.79 -1.39 6.11
CA ALA A 17 -26.47 -1.40 7.38
C ALA A 17 -25.38 -1.21 8.43
N SER A 18 -25.40 -0.05 9.10
CA SER A 18 -24.79 0.12 10.41
C SER A 18 -25.51 -0.84 11.37
N GLN A 19 -25.16 -2.12 11.27
CA GLN A 19 -25.27 -3.05 12.37
C GLN A 19 -24.25 -2.53 13.37
N GLY A 20 -24.75 -1.79 14.36
CA GLY A 20 -23.98 -1.50 15.55
C GLY A 20 -23.38 -2.81 16.02
N VAL A 21 -22.05 -2.85 16.12
CA VAL A 21 -21.33 -3.95 16.72
C VAL A 21 -21.78 -3.98 18.18
N GLN A 22 -22.83 -4.76 18.43
CA GLN A 22 -23.11 -5.23 19.77
C GLN A 22 -21.91 -6.10 20.12
N SER A 23 -21.03 -5.55 20.95
CA SER A 23 -20.11 -6.32 21.76
C SER A 23 -20.96 -7.31 22.55
N SER A 24 -21.16 -8.49 21.98
CA SER A 24 -21.65 -9.65 22.71
C SER A 24 -20.53 -10.05 23.66
N ILE A 25 -20.50 -9.39 24.81
CA ILE A 25 -19.91 -9.93 26.02
C ILE A 25 -20.53 -11.32 26.15
N PRO A 26 -19.75 -12.41 26.19
CA PRO A 26 -20.34 -13.70 26.50
C PRO A 26 -20.98 -13.53 27.88
N ALA A 27 -22.31 -13.63 27.91
CA ALA A 27 -23.06 -13.68 29.15
C ALA A 27 -22.40 -14.79 29.98
N LEU A 28 -21.67 -14.35 31.01
CA LEU A 28 -21.14 -15.21 32.03
C LEU A 28 -22.38 -15.93 32.56
N SER A 29 -22.51 -17.19 32.17
CA SER A 29 -23.48 -18.10 32.73
C SER A 29 -23.35 -17.92 34.23
N GLN A 30 -24.42 -17.44 34.87
CA GLN A 30 -24.54 -17.40 36.31
C GLN A 30 -24.57 -18.85 36.76
N ASN A 31 -23.40 -19.48 36.76
CA ASN A 31 -23.18 -20.70 37.50
C ASN A 31 -23.27 -20.26 38.94
N SER A 32 -24.36 -20.72 39.54
CA SER A 32 -24.78 -20.45 40.89
C SER A 32 -23.58 -20.52 41.80
N GLN A 33 -23.27 -19.41 42.49
CA GLN A 33 -22.52 -19.53 43.73
C GLN A 33 -23.26 -20.60 44.55
N PRO A 34 -22.60 -21.65 45.05
CA PRO A 34 -23.14 -22.27 46.24
C PRO A 34 -23.23 -21.12 47.25
N LYS A 35 -24.46 -20.82 47.70
CA LYS A 35 -24.67 -20.06 48.92
C LYS A 35 -23.66 -20.58 49.95
N PRO A 36 -23.11 -19.75 50.85
CA PRO A 36 -22.72 -20.29 52.12
C PRO A 36 -24.01 -20.85 52.70
N GLU A 37 -24.26 -22.15 52.49
CA GLU A 37 -24.99 -22.89 53.48
C GLU A 37 -24.20 -22.63 54.73
N THR A 38 -24.73 -21.75 55.57
CA THR A 38 -24.45 -21.71 56.98
C THR A 38 -24.86 -23.10 57.45
N VAL A 39 -23.98 -24.08 57.22
CA VAL A 39 -24.00 -25.32 57.93
C VAL A 39 -23.87 -24.81 59.36
N SER A 40 -24.97 -24.96 60.08
CA SER A 40 -25.05 -24.78 61.51
C SER A 40 -24.09 -25.84 62.09
N GLY A 41 -22.80 -25.61 61.91
CA GLY A 41 -21.75 -26.17 62.73
C GLY A 41 -21.97 -25.46 64.03
N THR A 42 -22.77 -26.10 64.90
CA THR A 42 -22.71 -25.82 66.33
C THR A 42 -21.24 -25.79 66.63
N SER A 43 -20.70 -24.58 66.88
CA SER A 43 -19.27 -24.39 67.02
C SER A 43 -18.77 -25.45 67.98
N VAL A 44 -17.65 -26.11 67.69
CA VAL A 44 -17.07 -27.08 68.63
C VAL A 44 -16.88 -26.40 69.99
N ALA A 45 -16.64 -25.08 69.99
CA ALA A 45 -16.68 -24.24 71.18
C ALA A 45 -18.06 -24.17 71.84
N ALA A 46 -19.17 -24.08 71.10
CA ALA A 46 -20.54 -24.09 71.64
C ALA A 46 -20.97 -25.47 72.19
N LEU A 47 -20.52 -26.58 71.57
CA LEU A 47 -20.72 -27.94 72.10
C LEU A 47 -19.88 -28.17 73.36
N LEU A 48 -18.62 -27.75 73.36
CA LEU A 48 -17.77 -27.76 74.56
C LEU A 48 -18.35 -26.87 75.66
N PHE A 49 -18.88 -25.69 75.32
CA PHE A 49 -19.53 -24.79 76.28
C PHE A 49 -20.82 -25.40 76.85
N SER A 50 -21.61 -26.12 76.05
CA SER A 50 -22.80 -26.79 76.56
C SER A 50 -22.46 -28.00 77.42
N LEU A 51 -21.41 -28.77 77.08
CA LEU A 51 -20.91 -29.85 77.93
C LEU A 51 -20.34 -29.33 79.25
N LEU A 52 -19.54 -28.26 79.22
CA LEU A 52 -19.01 -27.62 80.44
C LEU A 52 -20.15 -27.11 81.33
N ARG A 53 -21.16 -26.47 80.72
CA ARG A 53 -22.34 -25.96 81.41
C ARG A 53 -23.25 -27.08 81.96
N SER A 54 -23.29 -28.23 81.28
CA SER A 54 -24.00 -29.42 81.76
C SER A 54 -23.30 -30.05 82.97
N VAL A 55 -21.97 -30.01 83.02
CA VAL A 55 -21.17 -30.47 84.17
C VAL A 55 -21.27 -29.49 85.36
N GLU A 56 -21.26 -28.17 85.11
CA GLU A 56 -21.44 -27.15 86.16
C GLU A 56 -22.84 -27.19 86.78
N SER A 57 -23.88 -27.50 85.99
CA SER A 57 -25.26 -27.58 86.49
C SER A 57 -25.50 -28.78 87.43
N THR A 58 -24.69 -29.83 87.36
CA THR A 58 -24.75 -30.98 88.29
C THR A 58 -24.02 -30.74 89.61
N THR A 59 -23.23 -29.67 89.74
CA THR A 59 -22.44 -29.37 90.96
C THR A 59 -22.95 -28.18 91.77
N ALA A 60 -23.98 -27.47 91.29
CA ALA A 60 -24.43 -26.20 91.85
C ALA A 60 -25.72 -26.27 92.68
N ASP A 61 -26.20 -27.48 93.03
CA ASP A 61 -27.35 -27.65 93.92
C ASP A 61 -27.07 -28.70 95.00
N ALA A 62 -26.22 -28.32 95.95
CA ALA A 62 -26.06 -29.03 97.22
C ALA A 62 -26.49 -28.10 98.36
N SER A 63 -27.79 -27.83 98.41
CA SER A 63 -28.46 -27.31 99.59
C SER A 63 -28.34 -28.34 100.73
N PHE A 64 -27.55 -28.02 101.75
CA PHE A 64 -27.36 -28.85 102.93
C PHE A 64 -28.61 -28.78 103.82
N SER A 65 -29.59 -29.66 103.58
CA SER A 65 -30.71 -29.91 104.50
C SER A 65 -31.38 -31.25 104.21
N ASP A 66 -31.58 -32.02 105.29
CA ASP A 66 -32.27 -33.32 105.43
C ASP A 66 -31.41 -34.58 105.28
N TYR A 67 -31.06 -35.18 106.42
CA TYR A 67 -30.38 -36.48 106.54
C TYR A 67 -31.42 -37.52 106.95
N ASP A 68 -32.05 -38.19 105.98
CA ASP A 68 -32.70 -39.52 106.19
C ASP A 68 -33.05 -40.25 104.87
N GLU A 69 -32.30 -40.02 103.79
CA GLU A 69 -32.32 -40.89 102.60
C GLU A 69 -31.04 -41.73 102.57
N GLU A 70 -31.19 -43.06 102.63
CA GLU A 70 -30.09 -44.01 102.46
C GLU A 70 -29.44 -43.73 101.09
N PRO A 71 -28.13 -43.40 101.04
CA PRO A 71 -27.52 -42.95 99.80
C PRO A 71 -27.63 -44.04 98.74
N GLU A 72 -28.32 -43.73 97.64
CA GLU A 72 -28.44 -44.65 96.51
C GLU A 72 -27.05 -45.02 96.01
N MET A 73 -26.72 -46.31 96.07
CA MET A 73 -25.48 -46.82 95.51
C MET A 73 -25.59 -46.73 93.98
N TYR A 74 -24.94 -45.72 93.39
CA TYR A 74 -24.91 -45.46 91.95
C TYR A 74 -24.44 -46.65 91.11
N PHE A 75 -23.70 -47.58 91.72
CA PHE A 75 -23.24 -48.82 91.11
C PHE A 75 -23.61 -50.01 91.99
N THR A 76 -24.24 -51.02 91.38
CA THR A 76 -24.64 -52.25 92.07
C THR A 76 -23.59 -53.37 91.90
N ASP A 77 -22.79 -53.29 90.84
CA ASP A 77 -21.67 -54.18 90.53
C ASP A 77 -20.43 -53.34 90.15
N PRO A 78 -19.24 -53.59 90.74
CA PRO A 78 -18.01 -52.90 90.35
C PRO A 78 -17.69 -52.94 88.84
N GLN A 79 -18.23 -53.90 88.07
CA GLN A 79 -18.05 -53.96 86.61
C GLN A 79 -18.70 -52.77 85.87
N GLN A 80 -19.82 -52.23 86.36
CA GLN A 80 -20.55 -51.14 85.70
C GLN A 80 -19.72 -49.87 85.53
N LEU A 81 -18.82 -49.58 86.48
CA LEU A 81 -17.91 -48.44 86.40
C LEU A 81 -16.77 -48.69 85.40
N LEU A 82 -16.26 -49.92 85.33
CA LEU A 82 -15.20 -50.28 84.38
C LEU A 82 -15.73 -50.27 82.94
N ASP A 83 -16.94 -50.75 82.72
CA ASP A 83 -17.59 -50.69 81.40
C ASP A 83 -17.83 -49.24 80.97
N LEU A 84 -18.33 -48.38 81.87
CA LEU A 84 -18.51 -46.94 81.58
C LEU A 84 -17.17 -46.25 81.27
N LEU A 85 -16.10 -46.55 81.99
CA LEU A 85 -14.77 -46.01 81.70
C LEU A 85 -14.25 -46.51 80.35
N THR A 86 -14.49 -47.78 80.01
CA THR A 86 -14.11 -48.37 78.73
C THR A 86 -14.87 -47.72 77.57
N ASP A 87 -16.18 -47.50 77.72
CA ASP A 87 -17.01 -46.78 76.74
C ASP A 87 -16.53 -45.32 76.57
N LEU A 88 -16.16 -44.65 77.66
CA LEU A 88 -15.58 -43.30 77.60
C LEU A 88 -14.21 -43.27 76.95
N GLU A 89 -13.38 -44.28 77.17
CA GLU A 89 -12.09 -44.44 76.49
C GLU A 89 -12.29 -44.65 74.98
N GLU A 90 -13.24 -45.50 74.58
CA GLU A 90 -13.58 -45.73 73.17
C GLU A 90 -14.12 -44.45 72.50
N GLN A 91 -15.01 -43.72 73.17
CA GLN A 91 -15.53 -42.44 72.66
C GLN A 91 -14.44 -41.39 72.53
N ASN A 92 -13.55 -41.25 73.51
CA ASN A 92 -12.43 -40.31 73.44
C ASN A 92 -11.47 -40.67 72.31
N LEU A 93 -11.17 -41.96 72.12
CA LEU A 93 -10.34 -42.43 71.00
C LEU A 93 -11.01 -42.12 69.64
N SER A 94 -12.32 -42.34 69.52
CA SER A 94 -13.08 -41.99 68.32
C SER A 94 -13.07 -40.49 68.05
N LEU A 95 -13.18 -39.64 69.07
CA LEU A 95 -13.11 -38.19 68.93
C LEU A 95 -11.71 -37.72 68.51
N ILE A 96 -10.65 -38.31 69.08
CA ILE A 96 -9.27 -38.02 68.69
C ILE A 96 -9.05 -38.39 67.22
N GLN A 97 -9.54 -39.55 66.80
CA GLN A 97 -9.43 -39.99 65.41
C GLN A 97 -10.20 -39.06 64.46
N ASN A 98 -11.45 -38.72 64.78
CA ASN A 98 -12.24 -37.79 63.98
C ASN A 98 -11.61 -36.39 63.91
N SER A 99 -11.05 -35.89 65.02
CA SER A 99 -10.32 -34.62 65.04
C SER A 99 -9.08 -34.66 64.15
N ARG A 100 -8.34 -35.77 64.10
CA ARG A 100 -7.18 -35.93 63.21
C ARG A 100 -7.59 -36.01 61.75
N GLU A 101 -8.60 -36.80 61.43
CA GLU A 101 -9.12 -36.92 60.06
C GLU A 101 -9.64 -35.56 59.56
N THR A 102 -10.39 -34.83 60.37
CA THR A 102 -10.85 -33.48 60.02
C THR A 102 -9.69 -32.48 59.89
N GLU A 103 -8.67 -32.56 60.73
CA GLU A 103 -7.45 -31.74 60.61
C GLU A 103 -6.71 -32.01 59.29
N GLU A 104 -6.54 -33.28 58.92
CA GLU A 104 -5.92 -33.67 57.65
C GLU A 104 -6.70 -33.12 56.45
N THR A 105 -8.04 -33.28 56.43
CA THR A 105 -8.86 -32.72 55.35
C THR A 105 -8.78 -31.18 55.27
N LEU A 106 -8.66 -30.49 56.41
CA LEU A 106 -8.49 -29.04 56.43
C LEU A 106 -7.13 -28.62 55.86
N GLU A 107 -6.07 -29.38 56.13
CA GLU A 107 -4.75 -29.11 55.58
C GLU A 107 -4.70 -29.37 54.06
N GLU A 108 -5.32 -30.44 53.58
CA GLU A 108 -5.49 -30.69 52.14
C GLU A 108 -6.26 -29.55 51.45
N LEU A 109 -7.38 -29.10 52.04
CA LEU A 109 -8.17 -28.00 51.50
C LEU A 109 -7.37 -26.68 51.45
N ARG A 110 -6.58 -26.39 52.49
CA ARG A 110 -5.67 -25.24 52.49
C ARG A 110 -4.65 -25.34 51.37
N GLN A 111 -4.06 -26.52 51.17
CA GLN A 111 -3.08 -26.73 50.10
C GLN A 111 -3.72 -26.54 48.72
N ILE A 112 -4.93 -27.06 48.49
CA ILE A 112 -5.67 -26.87 47.23
C ILE A 112 -5.98 -25.39 47.01
N MET A 113 -6.39 -24.67 48.06
CA MET A 113 -6.68 -23.24 47.98
C MET A 113 -5.43 -22.46 47.59
N ASP A 114 -4.28 -22.73 48.21
CA ASP A 114 -3.01 -22.07 47.90
C ASP A 114 -2.53 -22.40 46.48
N GLN A 115 -2.67 -23.65 46.04
CA GLN A 115 -2.34 -24.04 44.67
C GLN A 115 -3.26 -23.34 43.66
N THR A 116 -4.55 -23.27 43.94
CA THR A 116 -5.54 -22.60 43.07
C THR A 116 -5.27 -21.12 42.99
N ARG A 117 -4.99 -20.48 44.13
CA ARG A 117 -4.58 -19.07 44.19
C ARG A 117 -3.34 -18.81 43.34
N LYS A 118 -2.29 -19.62 43.49
CA LYS A 118 -1.05 -19.49 42.69
C LYS A 118 -1.30 -19.68 41.19
N LYS A 119 -2.17 -20.63 40.80
CA LYS A 119 -2.57 -20.84 39.40
C LYS A 119 -3.29 -19.59 38.86
N MET A 120 -4.26 -19.07 39.60
CA MET A 120 -4.97 -17.85 39.21
C MET A 120 -4.03 -16.65 39.10
N GLU A 121 -3.12 -16.45 40.07
CA GLU A 121 -2.12 -15.37 40.02
C GLU A 121 -1.26 -15.48 38.76
N LYS A 122 -0.78 -16.68 38.42
CA LYS A 122 -0.01 -16.91 37.18
C LYS A 122 -0.82 -16.63 35.91
N GLU A 123 -2.07 -17.09 35.85
CA GLU A 123 -2.97 -16.84 34.71
C GLU A 123 -3.23 -15.33 34.55
N THR A 124 -3.46 -14.61 35.64
CA THR A 124 -3.65 -13.15 35.61
C THR A 124 -2.39 -12.44 35.12
N GLU A 125 -1.20 -12.88 35.53
CA GLU A 125 0.06 -12.30 35.05
C GLU A 125 0.25 -12.54 33.55
N GLN A 126 -0.07 -13.75 33.07
CA GLN A 126 -0.01 -14.07 31.64
C GLN A 126 -0.98 -13.21 30.82
N LEU A 127 -2.22 -13.05 31.28
CA LEU A 127 -3.21 -12.18 30.63
C LEU A 127 -2.73 -10.72 30.61
N LEU A 128 -2.16 -10.21 31.71
CA LEU A 128 -1.59 -8.86 31.75
C LEU A 128 -0.43 -8.69 30.77
N GLN A 129 0.44 -9.70 30.63
CA GLN A 129 1.52 -9.68 29.63
C GLN A 129 0.96 -9.66 28.21
N GLN A 130 -0.07 -10.46 27.93
CA GLN A 130 -0.73 -10.48 26.63
C GLN A 130 -1.37 -9.13 26.30
N ILE A 131 -2.09 -8.53 27.26
CA ILE A 131 -2.67 -7.18 27.11
C ILE A 131 -1.58 -6.15 26.80
N LYS A 132 -0.45 -6.17 27.52
CA LYS A 132 0.68 -5.27 27.27
C LYS A 132 1.22 -5.44 25.85
N SER A 133 1.45 -6.68 25.41
CA SER A 133 1.93 -6.97 24.05
C SER A 133 0.95 -6.48 22.99
N MET A 134 -0.34 -6.78 23.14
CA MET A 134 -1.37 -6.31 22.22
C MET A 134 -1.47 -4.78 22.18
N THR A 135 -1.35 -4.11 23.33
CA THR A 135 -1.38 -2.64 23.40
C THR A 135 -0.19 -2.02 22.67
N ILE A 136 1.01 -2.63 22.75
CA ILE A 136 2.18 -2.19 21.99
C ILE A 136 1.94 -2.38 20.49
N ASN A 137 1.42 -3.54 20.07
CA ASN A 137 1.15 -3.82 18.66
C ASN A 137 0.11 -2.87 18.08
N ILE A 138 -0.97 -2.59 18.82
CA ILE A 138 -2.00 -1.62 18.41
C ILE A 138 -1.37 -0.25 18.18
N LYS A 139 -0.55 0.25 19.12
CA LYS A 139 0.12 1.55 18.96
C LYS A 139 1.04 1.60 17.75
N GLN A 140 1.82 0.54 17.51
CA GLN A 140 2.69 0.46 16.33
C GLN A 140 1.87 0.45 15.03
N GLU A 141 0.75 -0.24 15.02
CA GLU A 141 -0.11 -0.30 13.83
C GLU A 141 -0.85 1.02 13.59
N GLU A 142 -1.28 1.70 14.64
CA GLU A 142 -1.83 3.06 14.58
C GLU A 142 -0.80 4.06 14.05
N GLU A 143 0.45 3.99 14.49
CA GLU A 143 1.54 4.81 13.98
C GLU A 143 1.80 4.54 12.49
N ARG A 144 1.89 3.27 12.07
CA ARG A 144 2.01 2.90 10.65
C ARG A 144 0.83 3.37 9.82
N ALA A 145 -0.40 3.26 10.34
CA ALA A 145 -1.60 3.72 9.66
C ALA A 145 -1.56 5.23 9.46
N ALA A 146 -1.14 6.00 10.47
CA ALA A 146 -0.97 7.45 10.36
C ALA A 146 0.12 7.83 9.35
N GLU A 147 1.26 7.13 9.35
CA GLU A 147 2.32 7.32 8.35
C GLU A 147 1.82 7.06 6.92
N LEU A 148 1.10 5.95 6.73
CA LEU A 148 0.52 5.59 5.43
C LEU A 148 -0.54 6.59 4.98
N GLU A 149 -1.35 7.11 5.91
CA GLU A 149 -2.33 8.14 5.59
C GLU A 149 -1.65 9.43 5.13
N VAL A 150 -0.62 9.89 5.84
CA VAL A 150 0.17 11.06 5.42
C VAL A 150 0.80 10.82 4.05
N LYS A 151 1.35 9.63 3.82
CA LYS A 151 1.93 9.23 2.54
C LYS A 151 0.88 9.24 1.43
N ALA A 152 -0.27 8.62 1.63
CA ALA A 152 -1.37 8.60 0.67
C ALA A 152 -1.87 10.02 0.38
N ARG A 153 -2.04 10.84 1.42
CA ARG A 153 -2.38 12.26 1.28
C ARG A 153 -1.35 12.99 0.43
N LEU A 154 -0.05 12.81 0.68
CA LEU A 154 1.03 13.42 -0.11
C LEU A 154 0.99 13.00 -1.58
N PHE A 155 0.78 11.70 -1.86
CA PHE A 155 0.62 11.20 -3.24
C PHE A 155 -0.65 11.74 -3.91
N SER A 156 -1.74 11.91 -3.15
CA SER A 156 -3.01 12.47 -3.65
C SER A 156 -3.04 14.00 -3.74
N TYR A 157 -2.09 14.71 -3.11
CA TYR A 157 -2.04 16.17 -3.10
C TYR A 157 -1.58 16.75 -4.44
N GLY A 158 -0.83 15.96 -5.21
CA GLY A 158 -0.71 16.20 -6.64
C GLY A 158 -2.03 15.84 -7.29
N LYS A 159 -2.56 16.72 -8.15
CA LYS A 159 -3.59 16.36 -9.15
C LYS A 159 -3.01 15.34 -10.16
N TYR A 160 -2.47 14.23 -9.68
CA TYR A 160 -2.24 13.05 -10.48
C TYR A 160 -3.61 12.44 -10.69
N LYS A 161 -4.31 12.98 -11.69
CA LYS A 161 -5.47 12.29 -12.22
C LYS A 161 -4.94 11.00 -12.79
N GLU A 162 -5.47 9.88 -12.32
CA GLU A 162 -5.21 8.55 -12.84
C GLU A 162 -5.34 8.56 -14.39
N GLU A 163 -6.34 9.28 -14.90
CA GLU A 163 -6.56 9.56 -16.32
C GLU A 163 -5.35 10.20 -17.05
N ASP A 164 -4.63 11.12 -16.41
CA ASP A 164 -3.47 11.79 -17.02
C ASP A 164 -2.25 10.85 -17.07
N GLN A 165 -2.09 9.96 -16.09
CA GLN A 165 -1.06 8.91 -16.07
C GLN A 165 -1.34 7.83 -17.10
N ASP A 166 -2.57 7.34 -17.15
CA ASP A 166 -2.98 6.32 -18.11
C ASP A 166 -2.86 6.84 -19.55
N SER A 167 -3.29 8.08 -19.79
CA SER A 167 -3.10 8.74 -21.08
C SER A 167 -1.61 8.88 -21.47
N MET A 168 -0.74 9.19 -20.51
CA MET A 168 0.70 9.25 -20.75
C MET A 168 1.30 7.87 -21.06
N LEU A 169 0.86 6.82 -20.35
CA LEU A 169 1.30 5.45 -20.59
C LEU A 169 0.83 4.95 -21.96
N ASP A 170 -0.40 5.24 -22.36
CA ASP A 170 -0.94 4.92 -23.68
C ASP A 170 -0.17 5.63 -24.80
N GLN A 171 0.14 6.92 -24.63
CA GLN A 171 0.96 7.69 -25.58
C GLN A 171 2.37 7.10 -25.70
N LEU A 172 2.97 6.68 -24.59
CA LEU A 172 4.27 6.03 -24.61
C LEU A 172 4.19 4.67 -25.32
N GLY A 173 3.15 3.88 -25.05
CA GLY A 173 2.87 2.61 -25.72
C GLY A 173 2.76 2.78 -27.24
N GLN A 174 1.99 3.78 -27.70
CA GLN A 174 1.85 4.08 -29.13
C GLN A 174 3.19 4.47 -29.79
N LYS A 175 4.02 5.26 -29.10
CA LYS A 175 5.35 5.61 -29.62
C LYS A 175 6.27 4.40 -29.72
N VAL A 176 6.24 3.51 -28.73
CA VAL A 176 7.01 2.27 -28.76
C VAL A 176 6.54 1.38 -29.92
N GLU A 177 5.23 1.30 -30.15
CA GLU A 177 4.66 0.56 -31.27
C GLU A 177 5.08 1.14 -32.63
N GLU A 178 5.08 2.47 -32.77
CA GLU A 178 5.56 3.16 -33.98
C GLU A 178 7.03 2.82 -34.28
N VAL A 179 7.89 2.93 -33.26
CA VAL A 179 9.32 2.60 -33.39
C VAL A 179 9.49 1.12 -33.72
N TYR A 180 8.78 0.24 -33.02
CA TYR A 180 8.83 -1.20 -33.24
C TYR A 180 8.47 -1.56 -34.69
N ARG A 181 7.38 -1.02 -35.23
CA ARG A 181 6.97 -1.23 -36.62
C ARG A 181 8.00 -0.72 -37.62
N SER A 182 8.64 0.43 -37.34
CA SER A 182 9.64 1.01 -38.23
C SER A 182 10.98 0.27 -38.25
N CYS A 183 11.41 -0.26 -37.09
CA CYS A 183 12.75 -0.85 -36.93
C CYS A 183 12.77 -2.37 -37.01
N VAL A 184 11.71 -3.04 -36.55
CA VAL A 184 11.61 -4.50 -36.43
C VAL A 184 10.61 -5.07 -37.44
N GLY A 185 9.43 -4.45 -37.57
CA GLY A 185 8.36 -4.85 -38.48
C GLY A 185 7.01 -5.03 -37.79
N ASP A 186 5.96 -5.33 -38.54
CA ASP A 186 4.63 -5.57 -37.99
C ASP A 186 4.57 -6.92 -37.27
N SER A 187 4.08 -6.91 -36.03
CA SER A 187 3.79 -8.13 -35.26
C SER A 187 2.33 -8.54 -35.42
N GLU A 188 2.10 -9.80 -35.76
CA GLU A 188 0.74 -10.37 -35.92
C GLU A 188 0.05 -10.71 -34.58
N GLY A 189 0.70 -10.43 -33.44
CA GLY A 189 0.20 -10.73 -32.10
C GLY A 189 0.27 -9.54 -31.15
N ASN A 190 -0.55 -9.59 -30.09
CA ASN A 190 -0.59 -8.57 -29.03
C ASN A 190 0.69 -8.64 -28.18
N LEU A 191 1.74 -7.95 -28.61
CA LEU A 191 2.97 -7.81 -27.83
C LEU A 191 2.79 -6.76 -26.73
N SER A 192 3.32 -7.05 -25.55
CA SER A 192 3.45 -6.08 -24.48
C SER A 192 4.50 -5.01 -24.83
N THR A 193 4.33 -3.78 -24.35
CA THR A 193 5.29 -2.67 -24.52
C THR A 193 6.72 -3.07 -24.12
N LEU A 194 6.89 -3.85 -23.05
CA LEU A 194 8.20 -4.34 -22.64
C LEU A 194 8.80 -5.31 -23.67
N GLN A 195 7.99 -6.20 -24.25
CA GLN A 195 8.45 -7.14 -25.27
C GLN A 195 8.86 -6.40 -26.55
N MET A 196 8.10 -5.37 -26.94
CA MET A 196 8.46 -4.49 -28.06
C MET A 196 9.79 -3.78 -27.82
N LEU A 197 10.01 -3.23 -26.61
CA LEU A 197 11.27 -2.59 -26.23
C LEU A 197 12.45 -3.56 -26.28
N THR A 198 12.31 -4.77 -25.73
CA THR A 198 13.37 -5.79 -25.77
C THR A 198 13.76 -6.15 -27.21
N ALA A 199 12.78 -6.26 -28.11
CA ALA A 199 13.05 -6.54 -29.51
C ALA A 199 13.72 -5.35 -30.24
N ILE A 200 13.33 -4.11 -29.92
CA ILE A 200 13.99 -2.90 -30.42
C ILE A 200 15.45 -2.86 -29.95
N GLU A 201 15.71 -3.14 -28.68
CA GLU A 201 17.06 -3.20 -28.11
C GLU A 201 17.91 -4.27 -28.79
N GLY A 202 17.35 -5.47 -29.02
CA GLY A 202 18.01 -6.53 -29.77
C GLY A 202 18.37 -6.08 -31.19
N ARG A 203 17.43 -5.46 -31.91
CA ARG A 203 17.65 -4.94 -33.26
C ARG A 203 18.72 -3.84 -33.30
N LEU A 204 18.73 -2.95 -32.32
CA LEU A 204 19.75 -1.93 -32.17
C LEU A 204 21.13 -2.57 -31.97
N GLY A 205 21.23 -3.60 -31.13
CA GLY A 205 22.46 -4.35 -30.90
C GLY A 205 23.01 -4.99 -32.17
N GLU A 206 22.15 -5.69 -32.93
CA GLU A 206 22.52 -6.29 -34.23
C GLU A 206 23.05 -5.25 -35.21
N LEU A 207 22.39 -4.09 -35.30
CA LEU A 207 22.81 -3.01 -36.21
C LEU A 207 24.17 -2.44 -35.81
N LEU A 208 24.41 -2.23 -34.51
CA LEU A 208 25.69 -1.75 -34.01
C LEU A 208 26.82 -2.75 -34.29
N GLU A 209 26.60 -4.04 -34.05
CA GLU A 209 27.57 -5.09 -34.38
C GLU A 209 27.85 -5.17 -35.88
N SER A 210 26.81 -5.03 -36.72
CA SER A 210 26.96 -5.01 -38.18
C SER A 210 27.78 -3.81 -38.67
N MET A 211 27.71 -2.68 -37.97
CA MET A 211 28.51 -1.49 -38.26
C MET A 211 29.98 -1.70 -37.87
N GLU A 212 30.24 -2.30 -36.71
CA GLU A 212 31.61 -2.55 -36.24
C GLU A 212 32.34 -3.61 -37.07
N THR A 213 31.62 -4.65 -37.49
CA THR A 213 32.17 -5.76 -38.28
C THR A 213 32.28 -5.46 -39.78
N MET A 214 31.82 -4.29 -40.24
CA MET A 214 31.80 -3.94 -41.66
C MET A 214 33.22 -3.88 -42.23
N PRO A 215 33.54 -4.65 -43.29
CA PRO A 215 34.88 -4.68 -43.86
C PRO A 215 35.22 -3.32 -44.51
N ARG A 216 36.43 -2.81 -44.20
CA ARG A 216 36.93 -1.51 -44.67
C ARG A 216 36.85 -1.34 -46.18
N ASP A 217 37.05 -2.42 -46.95
CA ASP A 217 36.97 -2.39 -48.40
C ASP A 217 35.57 -2.03 -48.90
N ARG A 218 34.50 -2.52 -48.25
CA ARG A 218 33.12 -2.15 -48.60
C ARG A 218 32.85 -0.67 -48.31
N VAL A 219 33.37 -0.17 -47.17
CA VAL A 219 33.26 1.25 -46.80
C VAL A 219 33.96 2.13 -47.83
N LEU A 220 35.21 1.80 -48.20
CA LEU A 220 35.97 2.55 -49.21
C LEU A 220 35.30 2.55 -50.58
N MET A 221 34.69 1.42 -50.98
CA MET A 221 33.94 1.35 -52.24
C MET A 221 32.66 2.20 -52.19
N ALA A 222 31.96 2.22 -51.06
CA ALA A 222 30.80 3.08 -50.84
C ALA A 222 31.17 4.57 -50.87
N GLU A 223 32.27 4.97 -50.22
CA GLU A 223 32.80 6.34 -50.25
C GLU A 223 33.14 6.77 -51.67
N ARG A 224 33.86 5.93 -52.43
CA ARG A 224 34.19 6.20 -53.84
C ARG A 224 32.95 6.32 -54.70
N ALA A 225 31.92 5.50 -54.47
CA ALA A 225 30.65 5.57 -55.19
C ALA A 225 29.90 6.88 -54.88
N LYS A 226 29.79 7.27 -53.59
CA LYS A 226 29.17 8.52 -53.14
C LYS A 226 29.88 9.75 -53.72
N GLU A 227 31.21 9.76 -53.68
CA GLU A 227 32.02 10.84 -54.26
C GLU A 227 31.89 10.90 -55.78
N LYS A 228 31.82 9.75 -56.46
CA LYS A 228 31.58 9.67 -57.91
C LYS A 228 30.18 10.19 -58.28
N GLU A 229 29.14 9.79 -57.56
CA GLU A 229 27.77 10.29 -57.76
C GLU A 229 27.72 11.81 -57.56
N ARG A 230 28.32 12.32 -56.48
CA ARG A 230 28.40 13.76 -56.20
C ARG A 230 29.05 14.52 -57.35
N ARG A 231 30.16 14.02 -57.90
CA ARG A 231 30.84 14.62 -59.06
C ARG A 231 30.00 14.57 -60.33
N LEU A 232 29.27 13.49 -60.55
CA LEU A 232 28.36 13.35 -61.69
C LEU A 232 27.22 14.37 -61.60
N ARG A 233 26.54 14.47 -60.44
CA ARG A 233 25.48 15.47 -60.22
C ARG A 233 25.95 16.89 -60.51
N LEU A 234 27.11 17.28 -59.96
CA LEU A 234 27.68 18.62 -60.21
C LEU A 234 27.97 18.88 -61.69
N ARG A 235 28.44 17.87 -62.43
CA ARG A 235 28.69 17.99 -63.88
C ARG A 235 27.38 18.09 -64.67
N GLU A 236 26.40 17.24 -64.34
CA GLU A 236 25.09 17.25 -64.97
C GLU A 236 24.35 18.58 -64.75
N GLU A 237 24.40 19.12 -63.53
CA GLU A 237 23.85 20.44 -63.22
C GLU A 237 24.52 21.54 -64.06
N LYS A 238 25.86 21.53 -64.16
CA LYS A 238 26.60 22.50 -64.98
C LYS A 238 26.27 22.40 -66.46
N ILE A 239 26.19 21.18 -67.01
CA ILE A 239 25.80 20.95 -68.41
C ILE A 239 24.33 21.38 -68.64
N SER A 240 23.44 21.07 -67.70
CA SER A 240 22.04 21.48 -67.77
C SER A 240 21.89 23.00 -67.76
N GLN A 241 22.66 23.72 -66.93
CA GLN A 241 22.66 25.17 -66.92
C GLN A 241 23.16 25.75 -68.24
N GLN A 242 24.24 25.20 -68.80
CA GLN A 242 24.76 25.62 -70.10
C GLN A 242 23.77 25.36 -71.24
N LYS A 243 23.12 24.18 -71.24
CA LYS A 243 22.07 23.86 -72.21
C LYS A 243 20.89 24.82 -72.10
N ARG A 244 20.37 25.08 -70.89
CA ARG A 244 19.30 26.06 -70.67
C ARG A 244 19.67 27.44 -71.22
N HIS A 245 20.91 27.89 -70.96
CA HIS A 245 21.37 29.17 -71.48
C HIS A 245 21.49 29.18 -73.02
N GLN A 246 21.97 28.10 -73.64
CA GLN A 246 22.03 27.96 -75.10
C GLN A 246 20.63 27.90 -75.72
N GLU A 247 19.71 27.12 -75.14
CA GLU A 247 18.31 27.01 -75.54
C GLU A 247 17.59 28.36 -75.43
N GLU A 248 17.81 29.12 -74.36
CA GLU A 248 17.24 30.46 -74.20
C GLU A 248 17.76 31.43 -75.27
N ARG A 249 19.05 31.39 -75.57
CA ARG A 249 19.64 32.19 -76.66
C ARG A 249 19.05 31.83 -78.02
N LEU A 250 18.91 30.53 -78.30
CA LEU A 250 18.32 30.05 -79.55
C LEU A 250 16.84 30.43 -79.65
N ARG A 251 16.08 30.26 -78.56
CA ARG A 251 14.67 30.64 -78.47
C ARG A 251 14.49 32.14 -78.75
N LYS A 252 15.29 32.99 -78.12
CA LYS A 252 15.26 34.45 -78.34
C LYS A 252 15.67 34.84 -79.76
N ALA A 253 16.55 34.07 -80.41
CA ALA A 253 16.91 34.29 -81.82
C ALA A 253 15.77 33.90 -82.77
N LEU A 254 15.13 32.73 -82.54
CA LEU A 254 13.97 32.27 -83.31
C LEU A 254 12.78 33.22 -83.15
N GLU A 255 12.48 33.67 -81.92
CA GLU A 255 11.42 34.65 -81.65
C GLU A 255 11.67 35.96 -82.40
N ARG A 256 12.92 36.47 -82.43
CA ARG A 256 13.27 37.64 -83.24
C ARG A 256 13.12 37.41 -84.75
N ALA A 257 13.38 36.19 -85.23
CA ALA A 257 13.23 35.86 -86.65
C ALA A 257 11.76 35.68 -87.06
N GLN A 258 10.91 35.20 -86.15
CA GLN A 258 9.47 35.03 -86.35
C GLN A 258 8.66 36.32 -86.12
N ALA A 259 9.20 37.28 -85.35
CA ALA A 259 8.56 38.56 -85.14
C ALA A 259 8.42 39.33 -86.46
N ASP A 260 7.23 39.86 -86.71
CA ASP A 260 6.94 40.63 -87.91
C ASP A 260 7.88 41.83 -88.03
N ILE A 261 8.49 41.99 -89.20
CA ILE A 261 9.38 43.12 -89.50
C ILE A 261 8.55 44.40 -89.55
N THR A 262 8.55 45.16 -88.46
CA THR A 262 7.96 46.49 -88.43
C THR A 262 8.85 47.46 -89.20
N LYS A 263 8.38 47.89 -90.38
CA LYS A 263 9.07 48.92 -91.16
C LYS A 263 8.95 50.26 -90.44
N THR A 264 10.05 50.76 -89.91
CA THR A 264 10.10 52.09 -89.32
C THR A 264 9.85 53.14 -90.39
N LYS A 265 8.78 53.92 -90.23
CA LYS A 265 8.50 55.06 -91.11
C LYS A 265 9.44 56.21 -90.72
N GLY A 266 10.62 56.25 -91.34
CA GLY A 266 11.61 57.31 -91.17
C GLY A 266 12.60 57.10 -90.02
N LYS A 267 13.58 58.01 -89.92
CA LYS A 267 14.59 58.01 -88.86
C LYS A 267 13.92 58.37 -87.53
N LYS A 268 14.09 57.55 -86.49
CA LYS A 268 13.71 57.91 -85.12
C LYS A 268 14.45 59.19 -84.73
N LEU A 269 13.71 60.17 -84.21
CA LEU A 269 14.29 61.40 -83.69
C LEU A 269 15.25 61.03 -82.55
N MET A 270 16.54 61.33 -82.72
CA MET A 270 17.53 61.14 -81.67
C MET A 270 17.18 62.11 -80.54
N VAL A 271 16.80 61.56 -79.38
CA VAL A 271 16.57 62.39 -78.20
C VAL A 271 17.91 63.03 -77.86
N ARG A 272 17.94 64.35 -77.86
CA ARG A 272 19.12 65.11 -77.44
C ARG A 272 19.36 64.82 -75.96
N SER A 273 20.62 64.78 -75.54
CA SER A 273 20.94 64.72 -74.11
C SER A 273 20.12 65.77 -73.37
N HIS A 274 19.37 65.35 -72.35
CA HIS A 274 18.68 66.31 -71.50
C HIS A 274 19.75 67.21 -70.85
N PRO A 275 19.50 68.53 -70.72
CA PRO A 275 20.40 69.40 -69.99
C PRO A 275 20.71 68.80 -68.61
N PRO A 276 21.96 68.90 -68.10
CA PRO A 276 22.29 68.37 -66.78
C PRO A 276 21.34 68.97 -65.75
N GLU A 277 20.56 68.11 -65.09
CA GLU A 277 19.60 68.52 -64.08
C GLU A 277 20.35 69.21 -62.93
N HIS A 278 19.90 70.42 -62.58
CA HIS A 278 20.37 71.09 -61.38
C HIS A 278 19.86 70.32 -60.18
N LYS A 279 20.70 69.44 -59.61
CA LYS A 279 20.41 68.67 -58.41
C LYS A 279 20.04 69.62 -57.27
N VAL A 280 18.76 69.82 -57.01
CA VAL A 280 18.30 70.19 -55.67
C VAL A 280 18.68 69.00 -54.80
N LYS A 281 19.46 69.26 -53.74
CA LYS A 281 19.74 68.24 -52.72
C LYS A 281 18.43 67.92 -52.01
N GLU A 282 17.67 66.98 -52.56
CA GLU A 282 16.76 66.19 -51.75
C GLU A 282 17.63 65.17 -51.01
N THR A 283 17.73 65.36 -49.70
CA THR A 283 18.14 64.31 -48.77
C THR A 283 17.04 63.26 -48.80
N VAL A 284 17.11 62.35 -49.77
CA VAL A 284 16.32 61.12 -49.73
C VAL A 284 17.18 60.10 -49.01
N ASP A 285 16.75 59.82 -47.80
CA ASP A 285 17.13 58.71 -46.95
C ASP A 285 17.03 57.42 -47.79
N HIS A 286 18.16 56.94 -48.31
CA HIS A 286 18.18 55.69 -49.04
C HIS A 286 17.95 54.57 -48.03
N ASP A 287 16.85 53.85 -48.22
CA ASP A 287 16.54 52.54 -47.66
C ASP A 287 17.82 51.73 -47.37
N ILE A 288 18.27 51.83 -46.11
CA ILE A 288 19.28 50.97 -45.49
C ILE A 288 18.77 49.51 -45.48
N THR A 289 17.45 49.36 -45.59
CA THR A 289 16.68 48.11 -45.54
C THR A 289 17.04 47.10 -46.62
N ASP A 290 17.44 47.52 -47.82
CA ASP A 290 17.74 46.58 -48.92
C ASP A 290 19.18 46.05 -48.86
N LYS A 291 20.12 46.87 -48.38
CA LYS A 291 21.50 46.44 -48.14
C LYS A 291 21.61 45.51 -46.94
N GLU A 292 20.95 45.83 -45.83
CA GLU A 292 20.98 44.97 -44.64
C GLU A 292 20.33 43.61 -44.90
N LYS A 293 19.28 43.55 -45.73
CA LYS A 293 18.68 42.28 -46.18
C LYS A 293 19.62 41.47 -47.05
N GLU A 294 20.30 42.10 -48.01
CA GLU A 294 21.25 41.42 -48.89
C GLU A 294 22.46 40.88 -48.11
N GLU A 295 22.93 41.63 -47.10
CA GLU A 295 24.02 41.22 -46.20
C GLU A 295 23.58 40.09 -45.24
N HIS A 296 22.35 40.12 -44.72
CA HIS A 296 21.80 39.04 -43.88
C HIS A 296 21.65 37.72 -44.64
N LEU A 297 21.25 37.77 -45.91
CA LEU A 297 21.14 36.59 -46.77
C LEU A 297 22.51 35.99 -47.09
N TYR A 298 23.55 36.81 -47.17
CA TYR A 298 24.92 36.36 -47.46
C TYR A 298 25.63 35.75 -46.24
N PHE A 299 25.28 36.17 -45.02
CA PHE A 299 25.95 35.71 -43.78
C PHE A 299 25.28 34.53 -43.06
N PHE A 300 23.98 34.28 -43.26
CA PHE A 300 23.22 33.25 -42.53
C PHE A 300 22.67 32.12 -43.39
N THR A 301 23.21 31.91 -44.59
CA THR A 301 23.02 30.69 -45.39
C THR A 301 24.31 29.88 -45.40
#